data_AF-A0A376LBL2-F1
#
_entry.id   AF-A0A376LBL2-F1
#
_cell.length_a   1.000
_cell.length_b   1.000
_cell.length_c   1.000
_cell.angle_alpha   90.00
_cell.angle_beta   90.00
_cell.angle_gamma   90.00
#
_symmetry.space_group_name_H-M   'P 1'
#
loop_
_entity.id
_entity.type
_entity.pdbx_description
1 polymer ?
#
loop_
_entity_poly.entity_id
_entity_poly.type
_entity_poly.pdbx_seq_one_letter_code
_entity_poly.pdbx_strand_id
1 'polypeptide(L)' 'MDIFISKKMRNFILLAQTNNIARAAEKIHMTASPFGKSIAALEEQNWLYAIYPQR' A
#
# COMPACT_ATOMS: atom_id res chain seq x y z
N MET A 1 20.16 -10.47 6.28
CA MET A 1 19.60 -9.84 5.07
C MET A 1 18.30 -9.18 5.51
N ASP A 2 18.34 -7.90 5.86
CA ASP A 2 17.12 -7.16 6.20
C ASP A 2 16.32 -6.91 4.91
N ILE A 3 15.15 -7.53 4.81
CA ILE A 3 14.25 -7.32 3.69
C ILE A 3 13.69 -5.90 3.83
N PHE A 4 14.19 -4.97 3.01
CA PHE A 4 13.68 -3.60 2.99
C PHE A 4 12.28 -3.58 2.35
N ILE A 5 11.25 -3.51 3.19
CA ILE A 5 9.87 -3.36 2.74
C ILE A 5 9.53 -1.87 2.69
N SER A 6 9.18 -1.37 1.50
CA SER A 6 8.77 0.02 1.33
C SER A 6 7.54 0.34 2.18
N LYS A 7 7.39 1.60 2.59
CA LYS A 7 6.24 2.06 3.38
C LYS A 7 4.90 1.71 2.70
N LYS A 8 4.81 1.83 1.38
CA LYS A 8 3.61 1.48 0.60
C LYS A 8 3.30 -0.01 0.69
N MET A 9 4.32 -0.86 0.57
CA MET A 9 4.16 -2.31 0.67
C MET A 9 3.76 -2.75 2.08
N ARG A 10 4.29 -2.10 3.12
CA ARG A 10 3.87 -2.33 4.51
C ARG A 10 2.38 -1.99 4.72
N ASN A 11 1.92 -0.87 4.16
CA ASN A 11 0.51 -0.48 4.22
C ASN A 11 -0.39 -1.50 3.48
N PHE A 12 0.05 -1.99 2.32
CA PHE A 12 -0.68 -3.01 1.56
C PHE A 12 -0.81 -4.34 2.30
N ILE A 13 0.30 -4.83 2.88
CA ILE A 13 0.29 -6.05 3.71
C ILE A 13 -0.67 -5.87 4.89
N LEU A 14 -0.64 -4.71 5.55
CA LEU A 14 -1.52 -4.42 6.68
C LEU A 14 -3.00 -4.41 6.26
N LEU A 15 -3.31 -3.82 5.11
CA LEU A 15 -4.66 -3.84 4.55
C LEU A 15 -5.12 -5.28 4.25
N ALA A 16 -4.26 -6.10 3.65
CA ALA A 16 -4.58 -7.50 3.37
C ALA A 16 -4.84 -8.31 4.65
N GLN A 17 -4.14 -8.00 5.74
CA GLN A 17 -4.33 -8.64 7.05
C GLN A 17 -5.63 -8.20 7.75
N THR A 18 -6.01 -6.92 7.65
CA THR A 18 -7.21 -6.41 8.33
C THR A 18 -8.47 -6.52 7.49
N ASN A 19 -8.32 -6.65 6.17
CA ASN A 19 -9.38 -6.58 5.16
C ASN A 19 -10.29 -5.34 5.32
N ASN A 20 -9.74 -4.25 5.89
CA ASN A 20 -10.48 -3.04 6.22
C ASN A 20 -9.52 -1.84 6.33
N ILE A 21 -9.78 -0.80 5.52
CA ILE A 21 -8.95 0.41 5.39
C ILE A 21 -8.89 1.21 6.70
N ALA A 22 -10.03 1.42 7.36
CA ALA A 22 -10.09 2.22 8.59
C ALA A 22 -9.32 1.54 9.73
N ARG A 23 -9.51 0.24 9.91
CA ARG A 23 -8.76 -0.57 10.90
C ARG A 23 -7.27 -0.66 10.59
N ALA A 24 -6.88 -0.76 9.32
CA ALA A 24 -5.47 -0.75 8.93
C ALA A 24 -4.81 0.60 9.25
N ALA A 25 -5.48 1.70 8.92
CA ALA A 25 -4.98 3.04 9.18
C ALA A 25 -4.83 3.31 10.69
N GLU A 26 -5.82 2.91 11.49
CA GLU A 26 -5.80 3.03 12.95
C GLU A 26 -4.60 2.32 13.58
N LYS A 27 -4.28 1.09 13.15
CA LYS A 27 -3.14 0.30 13.65
C LYS A 27 -1.78 0.98 13.52
N ILE A 28 -1.64 1.94 12.60
CA ILE A 28 -0.40 2.68 12.38
C ILE A 28 -0.54 4.17 12.70
N HIS A 29 -1.57 4.54 13.48
CA HIS A 29 -1.87 5.91 13.86
C HIS A 29 -1.95 6.87 12.66
N MET A 30 -2.53 6.37 11.56
CA MET A 30 -2.78 7.12 10.33
C MET A 30 -4.28 7.27 10.11
N THR A 31 -4.72 8.36 9.50
CA THR A 31 -6.13 8.51 9.12
C THR A 31 -6.43 7.73 7.82
N ALA A 32 -7.68 7.30 7.64
CA ALA A 32 -8.07 6.45 6.52
C ALA A 32 -7.83 7.09 5.15
N SER A 33 -7.96 8.42 5.04
CA SER A 33 -7.77 9.17 3.78
C SER A 33 -6.33 9.07 3.23
N PRO A 34 -5.27 9.48 3.96
CA PRO A 34 -3.88 9.31 3.49
C PRO A 34 -3.49 7.83 3.36
N PHE A 35 -4.06 6.94 4.18
CA PHE A 35 -3.85 5.50 4.01
C PHE A 35 -4.38 5.01 2.67
N GLY A 36 -5.64 5.31 2.33
CA GLY A 36 -6.26 4.93 1.06
C GLY A 36 -5.52 5.49 -0.15
N LYS A 37 -5.06 6.74 -0.09
CA LYS A 37 -4.20 7.33 -1.14
C LYS A 37 -2.90 6.55 -1.35
N SER A 38 -2.30 6.03 -0.28
CA SER A 38 -1.08 5.23 -0.39
C SER A 38 -1.30 3.88 -1.07
N ILE A 39 -2.49 3.30 -0.93
CA ILE A 39 -2.90 2.06 -1.60
C ILE A 39 -3.19 2.33 -3.08
N ALA A 40 -3.98 3.35 -3.39
CA ALA A 40 -4.26 3.75 -4.78
C ALA A 40 -2.97 4.06 -5.56
N ALA A 41 -2.03 4.77 -4.93
CA ALA A 41 -0.73 5.07 -5.54
C ALA A 41 0.18 3.83 -5.72
N LEU A 42 -0.08 2.74 -4.99
CA LEU A 42 0.62 1.46 -5.21
C LEU A 42 -0.02 0.69 -6.37
N GLU A 43 -1.35 0.67 -6.44
CA GLU A 43 -2.08 0.07 -7.55
C GLU A 43 -1.73 0.76 -8.87
N GLU A 44 -1.73 2.09 -8.91
CA GLU A 44 -1.38 2.86 -10.10
C GLU A 44 0.05 2.56 -10.59
N GLN A 45 1.02 2.42 -9.68
CA GLN A 45 2.37 2.00 -10.05
C GLN A 45 2.39 0.60 -10.66
N ASN A 46 1.71 -0.37 -10.04
CA ASN A 46 1.60 -1.73 -10.59
C ASN A 46 0.92 -1.73 -11.97
N TRP A 47 -0.13 -0.94 -12.15
CA TRP A 47 -0.81 -0.80 -13.44
C TRP A 47 0.10 -0.18 -14.49
N LEU A 48 0.85 0.87 -14.16
CA LEU A 48 1.84 1.49 -15.06
C LEU A 48 2.90 0.48 -15.53
N TYR A 49 3.42 -0.37 -14.64
CA TYR A 49 4.36 -1.44 -15.02
C TYR A 49 3.70 -2.56 -15.85
N ALA A 50 2.42 -2.84 -15.62
CA ALA A 50 1.69 -3.85 -16.37
C ALA A 50 1.37 -3.42 -17.80
N ILE A 51 1.05 -2.13 -18.01
CA ILE A 51 0.71 -1.58 -19.34
C ILE A 51 1.94 -1.10 -20.13
N TYR A 52 2.99 -0.63 -19.44
CA TYR A 52 4.26 -0.24 -20.03
C TYR A 52 5.41 -0.94 -19.30
N PRO A 53 5.66 -2.23 -19.62
CA PRO A 53 6.84 -2.91 -19.12
C PRO A 53 8.07 -2.17 -19.69
N GLN A 54 8.81 -1.50 -18.81
CA GLN A 54 10.09 -0.87 -19.12
C GLN A 54 11.03 -1.96 -19.68
N ARG A 55 11.14 -2.03 -21.01
CA ARG A 55 12.13 -2.84 -21.73
C ARG A 55 13.35 -2.00 -22.04
#